data_AF-A0AAD3CVM6-F1
#
_entry.id   AF-A0AAD3CVM6-F1
#
_cell.length_a   1.000
_cell.length_b   1.000
_cell.length_c   1.000
_cell.angle_alpha   90.00
_cell.angle_beta   90.00
_cell.angle_gamma   90.00
#
_symmetry.space_group_name_H-M   'P 1'
#
loop_
_entity.id
_entity.type
_entity.pdbx_description
1 polymer ?
#
loop_
_entity_poly.entity_id
_entity_poly.type
_entity_poly.pdbx_seq_one_letter_code
_entity_poly.pdbx_strand_id
1 'polypeptide(L)'
;MTIYRKPTDLPNEVIQKLDLIIVLGGGVPLDVDNPPIYTKHRCSSAADIYHRSKAMKDAAVKVLAISAGTAHMPQLMSADGLPVWESTSSASYLMKELNVNKEDVYVETTSYDTISNAFFSRTNFCDIAKWSNILIITNEFHMERSKLIFDWIMNAPPSHQEYKLHYLSVPDDGLSKEALAVRYEKEKKSADNIANVLMKKYPKLPDVFDFLNQKHSFYTASALVERANKKLTKAEMANMKALRQSYGGVGREDGLGSTPIAGNDASNFVFGTIFGICLFAFLQFLSSRRQKIHSKNI
;
A
#
# COMPACT_ATOMS: atom_id res chain seq x y z
N MET A 1 3.61 -12.25 -19.13
CA MET A 1 4.62 -12.28 -18.06
C MET A 1 4.06 -13.12 -16.92
N THR A 2 4.85 -14.06 -16.39
CA THR A 2 4.40 -15.09 -15.45
C THR A 2 4.24 -14.55 -14.03
N ILE A 3 3.14 -14.89 -13.35
CA ILE A 3 2.96 -14.69 -11.90
C ILE A 3 3.30 -16.01 -11.22
N TYR A 4 4.30 -16.01 -10.36
CA TYR A 4 4.68 -17.16 -9.54
C TYR A 4 3.76 -17.27 -8.33
N ARG A 5 3.59 -18.49 -7.80
CA ARG A 5 2.71 -18.76 -6.63
C ARG A 5 3.49 -19.21 -5.40
N LYS A 6 4.72 -19.65 -5.59
CA LYS A 6 5.64 -20.02 -4.51
C LYS A 6 7.06 -19.49 -4.81
N PRO A 7 7.86 -19.18 -3.78
CA PRO A 7 9.28 -18.87 -3.95
C PRO A 7 10.03 -19.92 -4.78
N THR A 8 9.71 -21.20 -4.61
CA THR A 8 10.31 -22.33 -5.34
C THR A 8 10.01 -22.32 -6.84
N ASP A 9 8.95 -21.64 -7.26
CA ASP A 9 8.57 -21.54 -8.67
C ASP A 9 9.43 -20.52 -9.42
N LEU A 10 10.15 -19.64 -8.71
CA LEU A 10 11.08 -18.71 -9.34
C LEU A 10 12.32 -19.47 -9.84
N PRO A 11 12.61 -19.40 -11.15
CA PRO A 11 13.81 -20.02 -11.71
C PRO A 11 15.08 -19.41 -11.12
N ASN A 12 16.11 -20.22 -10.95
CA ASN A 12 17.39 -19.75 -10.40
C ASN A 12 18.01 -18.66 -11.29
N GLU A 13 17.84 -18.70 -12.61
CA GLU A 13 18.33 -17.65 -13.51
C GLU A 13 17.63 -16.30 -13.30
N VAL A 14 16.39 -16.31 -12.80
CA VAL A 14 15.71 -15.08 -12.39
C VAL A 14 16.33 -14.56 -11.10
N ILE A 15 16.44 -15.42 -10.08
CA ILE A 15 16.93 -15.02 -8.74
C ILE A 15 18.37 -14.49 -8.79
N GLN A 16 19.24 -15.10 -9.61
CA GLN A 16 20.62 -14.64 -9.80
C GLN A 16 20.69 -13.22 -10.36
N LYS A 17 19.72 -12.84 -11.20
CA LYS A 17 19.66 -11.53 -11.85
C LYS A 17 18.91 -10.49 -11.04
N LEU A 18 18.21 -10.86 -9.97
CA LEU A 18 17.43 -9.90 -9.17
C LEU A 18 18.34 -8.90 -8.48
N ASP A 19 18.01 -7.62 -8.66
CA ASP A 19 18.59 -6.49 -7.94
C ASP A 19 17.80 -6.21 -6.65
N LEU A 20 16.48 -6.32 -6.74
CA LEU A 20 15.54 -5.88 -5.71
C LEU A 20 14.34 -6.83 -5.56
N ILE A 21 13.94 -7.04 -4.31
CA ILE A 21 12.63 -7.59 -3.92
C ILE A 21 11.83 -6.46 -3.27
N ILE A 22 10.65 -6.16 -3.80
CA ILE A 22 9.70 -5.20 -3.23
C ILE A 22 8.60 -5.97 -2.50
N VAL A 23 8.45 -5.68 -1.20
CA VAL A 23 7.39 -6.23 -0.34
C VAL A 23 6.33 -5.17 -0.13
N LEU A 24 5.15 -5.34 -0.74
CA LEU A 24 4.04 -4.38 -0.58
C LEU A 24 3.54 -4.35 0.87
N GLY A 25 3.08 -3.18 1.31
CA GLY A 25 2.34 -3.00 2.56
C GLY A 25 0.94 -3.64 2.51
N GLY A 26 0.41 -4.04 3.66
CA GLY A 26 -0.82 -4.84 3.74
C GLY A 26 -1.90 -4.29 4.68
N GLY A 27 -1.68 -3.14 5.32
CA GLY A 27 -2.55 -2.62 6.36
C GLY A 27 -1.83 -2.41 7.68
N VAL A 28 -2.53 -1.80 8.62
CA VAL A 28 -1.98 -1.25 9.87
C VAL A 28 -1.24 -2.34 10.67
N PRO A 29 0.02 -2.12 11.07
CA PRO A 29 0.75 -3.03 11.95
C PRO A 29 0.04 -3.30 13.26
N LEU A 30 0.18 -4.50 13.82
CA LEU A 30 -0.31 -4.82 15.17
C LEU A 30 0.61 -4.23 16.23
N ASP A 31 1.91 -4.24 15.96
CA ASP A 31 2.95 -3.55 16.70
C ASP A 31 4.18 -3.31 15.78
N VAL A 32 5.25 -2.74 16.32
CA VAL A 32 6.48 -2.37 15.58
C VAL A 32 7.15 -3.57 14.91
N ASP A 33 7.01 -4.77 15.46
CA ASP A 33 7.73 -5.97 14.99
C ASP A 33 6.77 -7.02 14.36
N ASN A 34 5.47 -6.72 14.35
CA ASN A 34 4.42 -7.68 14.02
C ASN A 34 3.49 -7.14 12.94
N PRO A 35 3.87 -7.26 11.65
CA PRO A 35 2.96 -6.93 10.57
C PRO A 35 1.82 -7.95 10.51
N PRO A 36 0.68 -7.62 9.87
CA PRO A 36 -0.43 -8.56 9.72
C PRO A 36 0.00 -9.88 9.07
N ILE A 37 -0.69 -10.98 9.38
CA ILE A 37 -0.31 -12.33 8.93
C ILE A 37 -0.15 -12.46 7.40
N TYR A 38 -1.05 -11.89 6.61
CA TYR A 38 -0.92 -11.86 5.15
C TYR A 38 0.31 -11.07 4.67
N THR A 39 0.79 -10.07 5.44
CA THR A 39 2.04 -9.35 5.18
C THR A 39 3.25 -10.16 5.62
N LYS A 40 3.15 -10.94 6.71
CA LYS A 40 4.20 -11.90 7.10
C LYS A 40 4.46 -12.92 6.01
N HIS A 41 3.43 -13.42 5.33
CA HIS A 41 3.61 -14.33 4.18
C HIS A 41 4.43 -13.70 3.05
N ARG A 42 4.25 -12.40 2.78
CA ARG A 42 5.06 -11.67 1.80
C ARG A 42 6.51 -11.57 2.26
N CYS A 43 6.73 -11.24 3.55
CA CYS A 43 8.05 -11.13 4.14
C CYS A 43 8.80 -12.48 4.14
N SER A 44 8.13 -13.58 4.52
CA SER A 44 8.70 -14.93 4.50
C SER A 44 9.12 -15.33 3.09
N SER A 45 8.25 -15.08 2.10
CA SER A 45 8.60 -15.34 0.69
C SER A 45 9.77 -14.48 0.20
N ALA A 46 9.87 -13.22 0.65
CA ALA A 46 11.01 -12.36 0.35
C ALA A 46 12.30 -12.90 0.98
N ALA A 47 12.26 -13.33 2.24
CA ALA A 47 13.40 -13.89 2.95
C ALA A 47 13.90 -15.19 2.31
N ASP A 48 12.99 -16.10 1.90
CA ASP A 48 13.35 -17.33 1.21
C ASP A 48 14.16 -17.03 -0.08
N ILE A 49 13.72 -16.04 -0.84
CA ILE A 49 14.36 -15.65 -2.11
C ILE A 49 15.67 -14.91 -1.82
N TYR A 50 15.70 -14.05 -0.81
CA TYR A 50 16.91 -13.39 -0.33
C TYR A 50 18.00 -14.39 0.04
N HIS A 51 17.68 -15.38 0.87
CA HIS A 51 18.65 -16.40 1.33
C HIS A 51 19.13 -17.28 0.18
N ARG A 52 18.23 -17.69 -0.71
CA ARG A 52 18.61 -18.40 -1.95
C ARG A 52 19.53 -17.55 -2.82
N SER A 53 19.21 -16.27 -3.00
CA SER A 53 20.02 -15.33 -3.77
C SER A 53 21.43 -15.20 -3.18
N LYS A 54 21.54 -15.02 -1.86
CA LYS A 54 22.80 -14.94 -1.13
C LYS A 54 23.65 -16.21 -1.24
N ALA A 55 23.01 -17.38 -1.32
CA ALA A 55 23.71 -18.65 -1.56
C ALA A 55 24.23 -18.79 -3.01
N MET A 56 23.71 -17.98 -3.95
CA MET A 56 24.06 -18.04 -5.37
C MET A 56 25.01 -16.91 -5.83
N LYS A 57 25.09 -15.79 -5.11
CA LYS A 57 25.93 -14.64 -5.48
C LYS A 57 26.52 -13.94 -4.26
N ASP A 58 27.71 -13.36 -4.44
CA ASP A 58 28.42 -12.62 -3.39
C ASP A 58 27.64 -11.40 -2.89
N ALA A 59 27.01 -10.66 -3.81
CA ALA A 59 26.16 -9.52 -3.48
C ALA A 59 24.69 -9.95 -3.39
N ALA A 60 24.15 -10.04 -2.17
CA ALA A 60 22.76 -10.40 -1.96
C ALA A 60 21.79 -9.41 -2.66
N VAL A 61 20.64 -9.93 -3.11
CA VAL A 61 19.52 -9.10 -3.56
C VAL A 61 19.06 -8.18 -2.43
N LYS A 62 18.67 -6.95 -2.74
CA LYS A 62 18.14 -6.01 -1.74
C LYS A 62 16.66 -6.27 -1.50
N VAL A 63 16.16 -5.94 -0.32
CA VAL A 63 14.73 -6.04 0.03
C VAL A 63 14.23 -4.65 0.40
N LEU A 64 13.19 -4.18 -0.28
CA LEU A 64 12.53 -2.91 -0.02
C LEU A 64 11.12 -3.17 0.52
N ALA A 65 10.92 -2.90 1.81
CA ALA A 65 9.59 -2.84 2.40
C ALA A 65 8.98 -1.46 2.11
N ILE A 66 7.75 -1.43 1.61
CA ILE A 66 7.09 -0.19 1.17
C ILE A 66 5.75 0.03 1.85
N SER A 67 5.20 1.25 1.71
CA SER A 67 3.99 1.76 2.35
C SER A 67 4.25 2.42 3.71
N ALA A 68 3.88 3.70 3.81
CA ALA A 68 3.71 4.43 5.05
C ALA A 68 2.54 3.85 5.87
N GLY A 69 1.44 3.53 5.21
CA GLY A 69 0.23 3.03 5.86
C GLY A 69 -1.02 3.21 5.03
N THR A 70 -2.17 2.93 5.62
CA THR A 70 -3.48 3.28 5.06
C THR A 70 -3.93 4.64 5.60
N ALA A 71 -4.25 5.57 4.70
CA ALA A 71 -4.79 6.89 5.07
C ALA A 71 -6.20 6.83 5.71
N HIS A 72 -6.80 5.64 5.76
CA HIS A 72 -8.12 5.43 6.34
C HIS A 72 -8.09 5.11 7.83
N MET A 73 -6.92 4.77 8.36
CA MET A 73 -6.75 4.36 9.75
C MET A 73 -5.74 5.24 10.46
N PRO A 74 -5.89 5.48 11.77
CA PRO A 74 -4.83 6.12 12.55
C PRO A 74 -3.59 5.22 12.49
N GLN A 75 -2.43 5.85 12.29
CA GLN A 75 -1.16 5.13 12.34
C GLN A 75 -0.90 4.65 13.76
N LEU A 76 -0.19 3.53 13.87
CA LEU A 76 0.41 3.13 15.13
C LEU A 76 1.46 4.19 15.50
N MET A 77 1.49 4.61 16.75
CA MET A 77 2.49 5.57 17.24
C MET A 77 3.50 4.84 18.12
N SER A 78 4.79 5.17 17.97
CA SER A 78 5.86 4.70 18.84
C SER A 78 5.84 5.45 20.18
N ALA A 79 6.65 4.98 21.13
CA ALA A 79 6.72 5.53 22.48
C ALA A 79 7.16 7.01 22.52
N ASP A 80 7.93 7.47 21.54
CA ASP A 80 8.36 8.86 21.35
C ASP A 80 7.35 9.70 20.54
N GLY A 81 6.19 9.13 20.18
CA GLY A 81 5.13 9.84 19.48
C GLY A 81 5.35 10.00 17.98
N LEU A 82 6.24 9.20 17.37
CA LEU A 82 6.41 9.15 15.92
C LEU A 82 5.53 8.06 15.29
N PRO A 83 5.13 8.20 14.00
CA PRO A 83 4.37 7.16 13.32
C PRO A 83 5.22 5.92 13.06
N VAL A 84 4.64 4.75 13.30
CA VAL A 84 5.18 3.45 12.90
C VAL A 84 4.55 3.06 11.57
N TRP A 85 5.36 3.07 10.52
CA TRP A 85 4.91 2.77 9.16
C TRP A 85 4.75 1.26 8.93
N GLU A 86 3.89 0.90 7.97
CA GLU A 86 3.75 -0.49 7.51
C GLU A 86 5.09 -1.08 7.08
N SER A 87 5.87 -0.31 6.31
CA SER A 87 7.20 -0.69 5.85
C SER A 87 8.20 -0.90 6.99
N THR A 88 8.15 -0.11 8.06
CA THR A 88 8.99 -0.32 9.26
C THR A 88 8.67 -1.62 9.95
N SER A 89 7.39 -1.96 10.09
CA SER A 89 6.98 -3.22 10.71
C SER A 89 7.43 -4.43 9.89
N SER A 90 7.26 -4.37 8.57
CA SER A 90 7.79 -5.39 7.66
C SER A 90 9.31 -5.52 7.70
N ALA A 91 10.04 -4.40 7.71
CA ALA A 91 11.50 -4.40 7.80
C ALA A 91 11.98 -5.00 9.12
N SER A 92 11.34 -4.64 10.24
CA SER A 92 11.67 -5.20 11.55
C SER A 92 11.48 -6.71 11.58
N TYR A 93 10.34 -7.20 11.08
CA TYR A 93 10.05 -8.63 10.96
C TYR A 93 11.05 -9.37 10.07
N LEU A 94 11.42 -8.79 8.92
CA LEU A 94 12.46 -9.34 8.03
C LEU A 94 13.81 -9.49 8.74
N MET A 95 14.24 -8.50 9.51
CA MET A 95 15.53 -8.50 10.19
C MET A 95 15.54 -9.41 11.41
N LYS A 96 14.53 -9.29 12.29
CA LYS A 96 14.51 -9.96 13.60
C LYS A 96 14.08 -11.42 13.51
N GLU A 97 13.01 -11.69 12.77
CA GLU A 97 12.38 -13.01 12.75
C GLU A 97 12.86 -13.87 11.58
N LEU A 98 13.18 -13.24 10.44
CA LEU A 98 13.56 -13.95 9.21
C LEU A 98 15.06 -13.86 8.88
N ASN A 99 15.83 -13.20 9.74
CA ASN A 99 17.29 -13.09 9.66
C ASN A 99 17.81 -12.52 8.32
N VAL A 100 17.05 -11.60 7.70
CA VAL A 100 17.51 -10.85 6.54
C VAL A 100 18.49 -9.78 7.03
N ASN A 101 19.65 -9.67 6.37
CA ASN A 101 20.67 -8.76 6.85
C ASN A 101 20.23 -7.29 6.77
N LYS A 102 20.47 -6.52 7.82
CA LYS A 102 19.99 -5.13 7.94
C LYS A 102 20.56 -4.21 6.86
N GLU A 103 21.78 -4.43 6.38
CA GLU A 103 22.38 -3.65 5.28
C GLU A 103 21.75 -3.95 3.91
N ASP A 104 20.91 -4.97 3.83
CA ASP A 104 20.17 -5.35 2.63
C ASP A 104 18.68 -4.96 2.69
N VAL A 105 18.19 -4.44 3.82
CA VAL A 105 16.79 -4.05 4.02
C VAL A 105 16.63 -2.53 3.94
N TYR A 106 15.71 -2.09 3.08
CA TYR A 106 15.34 -0.71 2.85
C TYR A 106 13.87 -0.48 3.20
N VAL A 107 13.53 0.77 3.50
CA VAL A 107 12.18 1.17 3.92
C VAL A 107 11.74 2.39 3.10
N GLU A 108 10.57 2.31 2.47
CA GLU A 108 9.89 3.44 1.84
C GLU A 108 8.67 3.86 2.69
N THR A 109 8.60 5.13 3.07
CA THR A 109 7.70 5.66 4.12
C THR A 109 6.80 6.81 3.66
N THR A 110 6.72 7.06 2.36
CA THR A 110 5.97 8.19 1.78
C THR A 110 4.60 7.75 1.24
N SER A 111 4.50 6.52 0.73
CA SER A 111 3.34 6.05 0.00
C SER A 111 2.17 5.54 0.88
N TYR A 112 0.94 5.79 0.45
CA TYR A 112 -0.31 5.41 1.15
C TYR A 112 -1.26 4.57 0.28
N ASP A 113 -0.88 4.29 -0.97
CA ASP A 113 -1.63 3.47 -1.92
C ASP A 113 -0.71 2.79 -2.93
N THR A 114 -1.25 1.89 -3.74
CA THR A 114 -0.44 1.09 -4.68
C THR A 114 0.19 1.92 -5.82
N ILE A 115 -0.42 3.03 -6.25
CA ILE A 115 0.14 3.89 -7.31
C ILE A 115 1.39 4.59 -6.78
N SER A 116 1.24 5.21 -5.61
CA SER A 116 2.33 5.88 -4.90
C SER A 116 3.40 4.90 -4.42
N ASN A 117 3.04 3.68 -4.01
CA ASN A 117 3.97 2.59 -3.72
C ASN A 117 4.92 2.40 -4.93
N ALA A 118 4.38 2.19 -6.13
CA ALA A 118 5.18 2.01 -7.33
C ALA A 118 5.96 3.28 -7.71
N PHE A 119 5.35 4.45 -7.59
CA PHE A 119 5.97 5.73 -7.92
C PHE A 119 7.19 6.00 -7.05
N PHE A 120 7.05 5.96 -5.72
CA PHE A 120 8.15 6.24 -4.80
C PHE A 120 9.18 5.10 -4.76
N SER A 121 8.79 3.84 -4.98
CA SER A 121 9.76 2.76 -5.19
C SER A 121 10.67 3.05 -6.38
N ARG A 122 10.10 3.55 -7.47
CA ARG A 122 10.87 3.91 -8.66
C ARG A 122 11.77 5.13 -8.39
N THR A 123 11.17 6.26 -8.00
CA THR A 123 11.85 7.56 -8.00
C THR A 123 12.82 7.73 -6.84
N ASN A 124 12.52 7.17 -5.67
CA ASN A 124 13.37 7.31 -4.49
C ASN A 124 14.41 6.18 -4.36
N PHE A 125 14.25 5.08 -5.09
CA PHE A 125 15.14 3.92 -4.97
C PHE A 125 15.65 3.43 -6.32
N CYS A 126 14.78 2.90 -7.17
CA CYS A 126 15.22 2.15 -8.36
C CYS A 126 15.99 3.01 -9.36
N ASP A 127 15.53 4.24 -9.64
CA ASP A 127 16.19 5.17 -10.57
C ASP A 127 17.57 5.63 -10.04
N ILE A 128 17.72 5.74 -8.71
CA ILE A 128 18.95 6.19 -8.03
C ILE A 128 19.96 5.04 -7.92
N ALA A 129 19.51 3.90 -7.41
CA ALA A 129 20.32 2.72 -7.17
C ALA A 129 20.56 1.85 -8.42
N LYS A 130 19.92 2.20 -9.55
CA LYS A 130 19.99 1.47 -10.82
C LYS A 130 19.53 0.02 -10.72
N TRP A 131 18.61 -0.26 -9.80
CA TRP A 131 17.96 -1.57 -9.69
C TRP A 131 16.92 -1.72 -10.79
N SER A 132 17.07 -2.73 -11.65
CA SER A 132 16.23 -2.88 -12.85
C SER A 132 15.56 -4.25 -12.95
N ASN A 133 16.11 -5.28 -12.31
CA ASN A 133 15.50 -6.61 -12.21
C ASN A 133 14.82 -6.76 -10.86
N ILE A 134 13.50 -6.64 -10.85
CA ILE A 134 12.72 -6.40 -9.64
C ILE A 134 11.68 -7.50 -9.48
N LEU A 135 11.62 -8.08 -8.29
CA LEU A 135 10.54 -8.97 -7.87
C LEU A 135 9.54 -8.20 -7.00
N ILE A 136 8.27 -8.19 -7.40
CA ILE A 136 7.17 -7.62 -6.63
C ILE A 136 6.42 -8.75 -5.92
N ILE A 137 6.28 -8.63 -4.60
CA ILE A 137 5.58 -9.62 -3.76
C ILE A 137 4.33 -8.98 -3.13
N THR A 138 3.18 -9.61 -3.35
CA THR A 138 1.92 -9.25 -2.69
C THR A 138 0.98 -10.45 -2.58
N ASN A 139 -0.15 -10.30 -1.89
CA ASN A 139 -1.14 -11.37 -1.78
C ASN A 139 -1.95 -11.56 -3.08
N GLU A 140 -2.62 -12.70 -3.21
CA GLU A 140 -3.39 -13.06 -4.42
C GLU A 140 -4.50 -12.07 -4.73
N PHE A 141 -5.27 -11.63 -3.73
CA PHE A 141 -6.34 -10.65 -3.95
C PHE A 141 -5.84 -9.34 -4.55
N HIS A 142 -4.58 -8.95 -4.28
CA HIS A 142 -4.01 -7.67 -4.68
C HIS A 142 -3.12 -7.73 -5.93
N MET A 143 -2.78 -8.95 -6.38
CA MET A 143 -1.73 -9.15 -7.38
C MET A 143 -2.06 -8.53 -8.74
N GLU A 144 -3.27 -8.72 -9.25
CA GLU A 144 -3.65 -8.24 -10.59
C GLU A 144 -3.53 -6.71 -10.70
N ARG A 145 -4.12 -5.99 -9.75
CA ARG A 145 -4.03 -4.52 -9.69
C ARG A 145 -2.61 -4.05 -9.49
N SER A 146 -1.87 -4.68 -8.57
CA SER A 146 -0.46 -4.33 -8.31
C SER A 146 0.37 -4.47 -9.57
N LYS A 147 0.22 -5.58 -10.30
CA LYS A 147 0.91 -5.83 -11.54
C LYS A 147 0.62 -4.75 -12.59
N LEU A 148 -0.64 -4.41 -12.82
CA LEU A 148 -1.01 -3.34 -13.76
C LEU A 148 -0.34 -2.00 -13.40
N ILE A 149 -0.33 -1.66 -12.11
CA ILE A 149 0.23 -0.41 -11.61
C ILE A 149 1.76 -0.40 -11.72
N PHE A 150 2.44 -1.46 -11.29
CA PHE A 150 3.91 -1.53 -11.37
C PHE A 150 4.36 -1.59 -12.83
N ASP A 151 3.71 -2.35 -13.71
CA ASP A 151 4.01 -2.33 -15.14
C ASP A 151 3.86 -0.92 -15.72
N TRP A 152 2.79 -0.21 -15.38
CA TRP A 152 2.57 1.16 -15.83
C TRP A 152 3.65 2.11 -15.32
N ILE A 153 3.83 2.18 -14.01
CA ILE A 153 4.66 3.20 -13.37
C ILE A 153 6.13 2.96 -13.63
N MET A 154 6.60 1.71 -13.64
CA MET A 154 8.01 1.42 -13.90
C MET A 154 8.37 1.71 -15.36
N ASN A 155 7.44 1.54 -16.31
CA ASN A 155 7.69 1.79 -17.72
C ASN A 155 7.30 3.21 -18.21
N ALA A 156 6.75 4.07 -17.34
CA ALA A 156 6.37 5.43 -17.71
C ALA A 156 7.59 6.30 -18.07
N PRO A 157 7.62 7.03 -19.19
CA PRO A 157 8.75 7.89 -19.55
C PRO A 157 8.81 9.17 -18.68
N PRO A 158 9.98 9.80 -18.50
CA PRO A 158 11.28 9.33 -18.97
C PRO A 158 11.74 8.12 -18.17
N SER A 159 12.18 7.05 -18.84
CA SER A 159 12.90 5.96 -18.18
C SER A 159 14.34 5.99 -18.65
N HIS A 160 15.26 5.95 -17.71
CA HIS A 160 16.70 5.91 -17.99
C HIS A 160 17.24 4.47 -18.07
N GLN A 161 16.39 3.48 -17.80
CA GLN A 161 16.73 2.06 -17.84
C GLN A 161 15.50 1.20 -18.20
N GLU A 162 15.76 -0.01 -18.66
CA GLU A 162 14.71 -1.01 -18.92
C GLU A 162 14.42 -1.80 -17.64
N TYR A 163 13.18 -1.77 -17.17
CA TYR A 163 12.76 -2.49 -15.98
C TYR A 163 12.25 -3.88 -16.32
N LYS A 164 12.85 -4.91 -15.72
CA LYS A 164 12.40 -6.29 -15.79
C LYS A 164 11.68 -6.68 -14.51
N LEU A 165 10.35 -6.77 -14.60
CA LEU A 165 9.48 -7.03 -13.45
C LEU A 165 9.08 -8.51 -13.35
N HIS A 166 9.21 -9.07 -12.16
CA HIS A 166 8.74 -10.40 -11.79
C HIS A 166 7.68 -10.25 -10.70
N TYR A 167 6.74 -11.19 -10.64
CA TYR A 167 5.60 -11.11 -9.72
C TYR A 167 5.44 -12.42 -8.97
N LEU A 168 5.44 -12.37 -7.64
CA LEU A 168 5.17 -13.51 -6.78
C LEU A 168 3.95 -13.24 -5.91
N SER A 169 2.94 -14.07 -6.08
CA SER A 169 1.71 -14.02 -5.30
C SER A 169 1.83 -14.94 -4.11
N VAL A 170 1.41 -14.49 -2.93
CA VAL A 170 1.34 -15.31 -1.71
C VAL A 170 -0.11 -15.49 -1.25
N PRO A 171 -0.44 -16.55 -0.49
CA PRO A 171 -1.81 -16.81 -0.05
C PRO A 171 -2.46 -15.66 0.70
N ASP A 172 -3.79 -15.59 0.65
CA ASP A 172 -4.61 -14.56 1.30
C ASP A 172 -4.94 -14.88 2.78
N ASP A 173 -4.09 -15.64 3.45
CA ASP A 173 -4.34 -16.16 4.80
C ASP A 173 -4.56 -15.05 5.84
N GLY A 174 -5.43 -15.33 6.81
CA GLY A 174 -5.80 -14.39 7.88
C GLY A 174 -6.94 -13.43 7.56
N LEU A 175 -7.59 -13.58 6.40
CA LEU A 175 -8.83 -12.87 6.06
C LEU A 175 -10.01 -13.86 5.99
N SER A 176 -11.19 -13.41 6.43
CA SER A 176 -12.41 -14.23 6.28
C SER A 176 -12.82 -14.34 4.81
N LYS A 177 -13.60 -15.37 4.45
CA LYS A 177 -14.08 -15.56 3.08
C LYS A 177 -14.90 -14.37 2.59
N GLU A 178 -15.71 -13.79 3.47
CA GLU A 178 -16.54 -12.62 3.19
C GLU A 178 -15.67 -11.38 2.98
N ALA A 179 -14.68 -11.17 3.84
CA ALA A 179 -13.73 -10.07 3.70
C ALA A 179 -12.92 -10.19 2.39
N LEU A 180 -12.54 -11.40 2.01
CA LEU A 180 -11.85 -11.67 0.75
C LEU A 180 -12.72 -11.39 -0.46
N ALA A 181 -13.96 -11.89 -0.49
CA ALA A 181 -14.88 -11.63 -1.60
C ALA A 181 -15.06 -10.12 -1.85
N VAL A 182 -15.24 -9.33 -0.77
CA VAL A 182 -15.33 -7.87 -0.86
C VAL A 182 -14.05 -7.24 -1.38
N ARG A 183 -12.87 -7.75 -0.99
CA ARG A 183 -11.58 -7.27 -1.50
C ARG A 183 -11.42 -7.58 -2.98
N TYR A 184 -11.67 -8.81 -3.42
CA TYR A 184 -11.60 -9.18 -4.83
C TYR A 184 -12.49 -8.30 -5.72
N GLU A 185 -13.73 -8.03 -5.31
CA GLU A 185 -14.63 -7.16 -6.08
C GLU A 185 -14.08 -5.72 -6.20
N LYS A 186 -13.56 -5.17 -5.09
CA LYS A 186 -12.96 -3.83 -5.05
C LYS A 186 -11.68 -3.75 -5.88
N GLU A 187 -10.84 -4.78 -5.81
CA GLU A 187 -9.57 -4.87 -6.54
C GLU A 187 -9.82 -4.91 -8.04
N LYS A 188 -10.82 -5.70 -8.49
CA LYS A 188 -11.25 -5.75 -9.89
C LYS A 188 -11.73 -4.39 -10.40
N LYS A 189 -12.66 -3.74 -9.70
CA LYS A 189 -13.15 -2.40 -10.07
C LYS A 189 -12.02 -1.36 -10.13
N SER A 190 -11.08 -1.45 -9.20
CA SER A 190 -9.93 -0.55 -9.15
C SER A 190 -8.95 -0.82 -10.31
N ALA A 191 -8.69 -2.10 -10.62
CA ALA A 191 -7.89 -2.51 -11.78
C ALA A 191 -8.50 -2.01 -13.10
N ASP A 192 -9.83 -2.12 -13.25
CA ASP A 192 -10.54 -1.61 -14.43
C ASP A 192 -10.35 -0.10 -14.59
N ASN A 193 -10.46 0.67 -13.50
CA ASN A 193 -10.24 2.12 -13.54
C ASN A 193 -8.76 2.47 -13.87
N ILE A 194 -7.80 1.70 -13.36
CA ILE A 194 -6.38 1.87 -13.70
C ILE A 194 -6.16 1.68 -15.19
N ALA A 195 -6.58 0.51 -15.72
CA ALA A 195 -6.36 0.12 -17.11
C ALA A 195 -7.09 1.04 -18.11
N ASN A 196 -8.32 1.44 -17.78
CA ASN A 196 -9.18 2.15 -18.74
C ASN A 196 -9.09 3.67 -18.65
N VAL A 197 -8.67 4.22 -17.51
CA VAL A 197 -8.71 5.67 -17.25
C VAL A 197 -7.34 6.21 -16.86
N LEU A 198 -6.78 5.76 -15.74
CA LEU A 198 -5.62 6.43 -15.14
C LEU A 198 -4.35 6.27 -15.99
N MET A 199 -4.04 5.06 -16.44
CA MET A 199 -2.86 4.80 -17.27
C MET A 199 -2.85 5.61 -18.57
N LYS A 200 -4.02 5.77 -19.19
CA LYS A 200 -4.17 6.53 -20.45
C LYS A 200 -4.08 8.03 -20.23
N LYS A 201 -4.59 8.50 -19.08
CA LYS A 201 -4.64 9.93 -18.73
C LYS A 201 -3.28 10.45 -18.23
N TYR A 202 -2.48 9.59 -17.61
CA TYR A 202 -1.19 9.95 -17.03
C TYR A 202 -0.08 9.00 -17.53
N PRO A 203 0.22 9.00 -18.84
CA PRO A 203 1.13 8.01 -19.42
C PRO A 203 2.60 8.22 -19.04
N LYS A 204 2.99 9.43 -18.63
CA LYS A 204 4.38 9.78 -18.29
C LYS A 204 4.57 9.95 -16.79
N LEU A 205 5.79 9.74 -16.31
CA LEU A 205 6.16 9.91 -14.92
C LEU A 205 5.87 11.32 -14.38
N PRO A 206 6.13 12.43 -15.12
CA PRO A 206 5.68 13.76 -14.70
C PRO A 206 4.16 13.89 -14.57
N ASP A 207 3.39 13.25 -15.46
CA ASP A 207 1.92 13.26 -15.38
C ASP A 207 1.43 12.55 -14.12
N VAL A 208 2.10 11.47 -13.72
CA VAL A 208 1.82 10.73 -12.48
C VAL A 208 2.19 11.58 -11.27
N PHE A 209 3.35 12.25 -11.30
CA PHE A 209 3.76 13.18 -10.25
C PHE A 209 2.72 14.28 -10.04
N ASP A 210 2.24 14.90 -11.12
CA ASP A 210 1.19 15.92 -11.08
C ASP A 210 -0.14 15.33 -10.57
N PHE A 211 -0.50 14.12 -11.01
CA PHE A 211 -1.68 13.44 -10.52
C PHE A 211 -1.64 13.24 -9.00
N LEU A 212 -0.54 12.73 -8.46
CA LEU A 212 -0.37 12.54 -7.02
C LEU A 212 -0.50 13.90 -6.32
N ASN A 213 0.33 14.87 -6.67
CA ASN A 213 0.45 16.11 -5.89
C ASN A 213 -0.68 17.14 -6.12
N GLN A 214 -1.43 17.06 -7.23
CA GLN A 214 -2.45 18.05 -7.58
C GLN A 214 -3.87 17.48 -7.63
N LYS A 215 -4.05 16.15 -7.67
CA LYS A 215 -5.37 15.52 -7.85
C LYS A 215 -5.67 14.39 -6.88
N HIS A 216 -4.66 13.80 -6.24
CA HIS A 216 -4.85 12.66 -5.35
C HIS A 216 -5.10 13.11 -3.90
N SER A 217 -6.20 12.67 -3.30
CA SER A 217 -6.65 13.14 -1.97
C SER A 217 -5.72 12.78 -0.79
N PHE A 218 -4.70 11.97 -1.02
CA PHE A 218 -3.67 11.65 -0.02
C PHE A 218 -2.40 12.48 -0.14
N TYR A 219 -2.24 13.25 -1.21
CA TYR A 219 -1.01 14.00 -1.47
C TYR A 219 -1.25 15.46 -1.82
N THR A 220 -2.45 15.83 -2.23
CA THR A 220 -2.77 17.24 -2.48
C THR A 220 -2.68 18.05 -1.20
N ALA A 221 -1.92 19.15 -1.26
CA ALA A 221 -1.72 20.04 -0.12
C ALA A 221 -3.06 20.50 0.48
N SER A 222 -4.04 20.84 -0.35
CA SER A 222 -5.37 21.24 0.11
C SER A 222 -6.11 20.13 0.87
N ALA A 223 -6.11 18.90 0.36
CA ALA A 223 -6.78 17.79 1.04
C ALA A 223 -6.06 17.40 2.34
N LEU A 224 -4.73 17.52 2.38
CA LEU A 224 -3.95 17.29 3.58
C LEU A 224 -4.23 18.33 4.67
N VAL A 225 -4.27 19.62 4.30
CA VAL A 225 -4.64 20.71 5.22
C VAL A 225 -6.08 20.54 5.72
N GLU A 226 -7.01 20.19 4.84
CA GLU A 226 -8.40 19.92 5.23
C GLU A 226 -8.49 18.74 6.20
N ARG A 227 -7.79 17.64 5.91
CA ARG A 227 -7.74 16.46 6.79
C ARG A 227 -7.15 16.81 8.15
N ALA A 228 -6.07 17.57 8.21
CA ALA A 228 -5.42 17.97 9.45
C ALA A 228 -6.33 18.83 10.33
N ASN A 229 -7.19 19.66 9.72
CA ASN A 229 -8.14 20.50 10.45
C ASN A 229 -9.47 19.81 10.77
N LYS A 230 -9.71 18.59 10.24
CA LYS A 230 -10.96 17.87 10.49
C LYS A 230 -11.06 17.43 11.95
N LYS A 231 -12.06 17.94 12.66
CA LYS A 231 -12.45 17.42 13.98
C LYS A 231 -13.36 16.21 13.80
N LEU A 232 -12.93 15.06 14.32
CA LEU A 232 -13.75 13.84 14.29
C LEU A 232 -14.86 13.92 15.33
N THR A 233 -16.06 13.53 14.93
CA THR A 233 -17.18 13.33 15.85
C THR A 233 -17.01 12.04 16.66
N LYS A 234 -17.68 11.92 17.81
CA LYS A 234 -17.68 10.68 18.60
C LYS A 234 -18.16 9.45 17.80
N ALA A 235 -19.17 9.63 16.95
CA ALA A 235 -19.68 8.56 16.09
C ALA A 235 -18.67 8.13 15.02
N GLU A 236 -17.96 9.08 14.41
CA GLU A 236 -16.87 8.75 13.47
C GLU A 236 -15.74 7.99 14.15
N MET A 237 -15.35 8.38 15.37
CA MET A 237 -14.34 7.65 16.15
C MET A 237 -14.79 6.21 16.47
N ALA A 238 -16.07 5.99 16.79
CA ALA A 238 -16.61 4.65 17.04
C ALA A 238 -16.57 3.77 15.77
N ASN A 239 -16.94 4.32 14.61
CA ASN A 239 -16.90 3.61 13.33
C ASN A 239 -15.49 3.23 12.88
N MET A 240 -14.46 3.97 13.31
CA MET A 240 -13.07 3.58 13.03
C MET A 240 -12.70 2.23 13.66
N LYS A 241 -13.36 1.80 14.75
CA LYS A 241 -13.08 0.48 15.39
C LYS A 241 -13.45 -0.68 14.46
N ALA A 242 -14.60 -0.62 13.79
CA ALA A 242 -15.02 -1.62 12.82
C ALA A 242 -14.12 -1.62 11.56
N LEU A 243 -13.69 -0.43 11.12
CA LEU A 243 -12.76 -0.31 10.00
C LEU A 243 -11.38 -0.90 10.33
N ARG A 244 -10.86 -0.72 11.56
CA ARG A 244 -9.61 -1.35 12.04
C ARG A 244 -9.62 -2.86 11.85
N GLN A 245 -10.72 -3.51 12.23
CA GLN A 245 -10.86 -4.96 12.12
C GLN A 245 -10.78 -5.43 10.66
N SER A 246 -11.33 -4.66 9.70
CA SER A 246 -11.26 -5.00 8.28
C SER A 246 -9.85 -4.88 7.66
N TYR A 247 -8.97 -4.13 8.31
CA TYR A 247 -7.55 -3.97 7.97
C TYR A 247 -6.63 -4.85 8.84
N GLY A 248 -7.17 -5.87 9.50
CA GLY A 248 -6.39 -6.83 10.28
C GLY A 248 -6.07 -6.39 11.71
N GLY A 249 -6.61 -5.26 12.18
CA GLY A 249 -6.44 -4.83 13.57
C GLY A 249 -7.26 -5.69 14.53
N VAL A 250 -6.63 -6.70 15.13
CA VAL A 250 -7.22 -7.47 16.23
C VAL A 250 -7.07 -6.63 17.50
N GLY A 251 -8.19 -6.26 18.13
CA GLY A 251 -8.24 -5.24 19.17
C GLY A 251 -7.35 -5.55 20.38
N ARG A 252 -6.33 -4.71 20.62
CA ARG A 252 -5.96 -4.34 21.99
C ARG A 252 -6.88 -3.18 22.38
N GLU A 253 -7.72 -3.39 23.37
CA GLU A 253 -8.68 -2.36 23.83
C GLU A 253 -8.00 -1.19 24.59
N ASP A 254 -6.69 -1.28 24.87
CA ASP A 254 -6.09 -0.49 25.95
C ASP A 254 -4.92 0.44 25.51
N GLY A 255 -4.69 0.61 24.21
CA GLY A 255 -3.52 1.35 23.69
C GLY A 255 -3.65 2.87 23.63
N LEU A 256 -4.81 3.44 23.97
CA LEU A 256 -4.96 4.89 24.14
C LEU A 256 -4.82 5.19 25.62
N GLY A 257 -3.76 5.90 26.00
CA GLY A 257 -3.57 6.43 27.35
C GLY A 257 -4.89 7.05 27.85
N SER A 258 -5.42 6.47 28.92
CA SER A 258 -6.71 6.80 29.48
C SER A 258 -6.69 8.23 30.04
N THR A 259 -7.49 9.10 29.44
CA THR A 259 -8.09 10.23 30.18
C THR A 259 -9.56 9.89 30.40
N PRO A 260 -10.06 9.87 31.65
CA PRO A 260 -11.41 9.42 31.93
C PRO A 260 -12.42 10.51 31.56
N ILE A 261 -13.39 10.19 30.72
CA ILE A 261 -14.63 10.96 30.62
C ILE A 261 -15.81 9.99 30.78
N ALA A 262 -16.51 10.17 31.89
CA ALA A 262 -17.72 9.44 32.27
C ALA A 262 -18.93 9.82 31.38
N GLY A 263 -19.89 8.90 31.27
CA GLY A 263 -21.28 9.22 30.89
C GLY A 263 -21.94 8.19 29.96
N ASN A 264 -22.94 7.50 30.51
CA ASN A 264 -23.83 6.51 29.90
C ASN A 264 -24.56 6.98 28.62
N ASP A 265 -24.80 6.07 27.67
CA ASP A 265 -26.12 5.44 27.47
C ASP A 265 -26.11 4.51 26.24
N ALA A 266 -26.85 3.41 26.36
CA ALA A 266 -26.97 2.36 25.36
C ALA A 266 -28.25 2.51 24.53
N SER A 267 -28.13 2.41 23.20
CA SER A 267 -29.22 1.92 22.35
C SER A 267 -28.68 1.43 21.00
N ASN A 268 -29.11 0.23 20.63
CA ASN A 268 -28.81 -0.51 19.39
C ASN A 268 -29.21 0.25 18.12
N PHE A 269 -28.39 0.22 17.06
CA PHE A 269 -28.90 0.04 15.69
C PHE A 269 -27.82 -0.37 14.68
N VAL A 270 -28.23 -1.26 13.76
CA VAL A 270 -27.44 -1.96 12.74
C VAL A 270 -27.54 -1.22 11.40
N PHE A 271 -26.41 -0.92 10.74
CA PHE A 271 -26.14 -1.28 9.33
C PHE A 271 -24.75 -0.82 8.86
N GLY A 272 -24.13 -1.67 8.04
CA GLY A 272 -22.84 -1.47 7.41
C GLY A 272 -22.91 -0.88 6.00
N THR A 273 -21.71 -0.88 5.39
CA THR A 273 -21.31 -0.56 4.01
C THR A 273 -21.24 0.93 3.60
N ILE A 274 -20.02 1.35 3.20
CA ILE A 274 -19.64 2.02 1.92
C ILE A 274 -18.51 3.06 2.14
N PHE A 275 -17.28 2.68 1.80
CA PHE A 275 -16.20 3.62 1.44
C PHE A 275 -15.28 2.94 0.41
N GLY A 276 -15.87 2.54 -0.72
CA GLY A 276 -15.14 1.93 -1.84
C GLY A 276 -14.56 2.96 -2.82
N ILE A 277 -14.80 4.26 -2.61
CA ILE A 277 -14.64 5.27 -3.66
C ILE A 277 -14.47 6.69 -3.08
N CYS A 278 -13.45 7.03 -2.29
CA CYS A 278 -13.33 8.42 -1.82
C CYS A 278 -13.24 9.48 -2.95
N LEU A 279 -13.17 9.11 -4.25
CA LEU A 279 -13.06 10.09 -5.33
C LEU A 279 -13.75 9.77 -6.68
N PHE A 280 -14.82 8.97 -6.76
CA PHE A 280 -15.87 9.29 -7.75
C PHE A 280 -16.55 10.61 -7.34
N ALA A 281 -16.60 10.88 -6.03
CA ALA A 281 -17.32 11.99 -5.42
C ALA A 281 -16.75 13.39 -5.73
N PHE A 282 -15.44 13.57 -5.84
CA PHE A 282 -14.90 14.92 -6.13
C PHE A 282 -14.98 15.30 -7.62
N LEU A 283 -14.99 14.32 -8.53
CA LEU A 283 -15.07 14.58 -9.97
C LEU A 283 -16.51 14.84 -10.46
N GLN A 284 -17.54 14.24 -9.85
CA GLN A 284 -18.92 14.73 -10.04
C GLN A 284 -19.14 16.12 -9.40
N PHE A 285 -18.43 16.42 -8.31
CA PHE A 285 -18.50 17.73 -7.67
C PHE A 285 -17.91 18.86 -8.54
N LEU A 286 -16.85 18.60 -9.33
CA LEU A 286 -16.31 19.58 -10.28
C LEU A 286 -17.11 19.71 -11.58
N SER A 287 -17.76 18.65 -12.08
CA SER A 287 -18.56 18.75 -13.31
C SER A 287 -19.85 19.57 -13.12
N SER A 288 -20.49 19.48 -11.95
CA SER A 288 -21.69 20.27 -11.61
C SER A 288 -21.41 21.77 -11.37
N ARG A 289 -20.18 22.15 -10.98
CA ARG A 289 -19.77 23.56 -10.85
C ARG A 289 -19.47 24.24 -12.19
N ARG A 290 -18.98 23.51 -13.21
CA ARG A 290 -18.75 24.10 -14.55
C ARG A 290 -20.02 24.37 -15.33
N GLN A 291 -21.05 23.53 -15.22
CA GLN A 291 -22.32 23.76 -15.93
C GLN A 291 -23.07 25.00 -15.40
N LYS A 292 -23.02 25.29 -14.10
CA LYS A 292 -23.66 26.49 -13.51
C LYS A 292 -23.00 27.82 -13.87
N ILE A 293 -21.75 27.81 -14.38
CA ILE A 293 -21.03 29.04 -14.75
C ILE A 293 -21.31 29.43 -16.22
N HIS A 294 -21.75 28.49 -17.06
CA HIS A 294 -22.10 28.77 -18.46
C HIS A 294 -23.58 29.12 -18.71
N SER A 295 -24.48 28.87 -17.75
CA SER A 295 -25.91 29.22 -17.91
C SER A 295 -26.28 30.63 -17.39
N LYS A 296 -25.29 31.49 -17.12
CA LYS A 296 -25.50 32.86 -16.61
C LYS A 296 -25.01 33.98 -17.52
N ASN A 297 -24.51 33.68 -18.72
CA ASN A 297 -24.02 34.66 -19.70
C ASN A 297 -24.58 34.43 -21.12
N ILE A 298 -25.83 33.98 -21.25
CA ILE A 298 -26.63 34.02 -22.48
C ILE A 298 -28.06 34.32 -22.09
#